data_AF-A0A416DJA5-F1
#
_entry.id   AF-A0A416DJA5-F1
#
_cell.length_a   1.000
_cell.length_b   1.000
_cell.length_c   1.000
_cell.angle_alpha   90.00
_cell.angle_beta   90.00
_cell.angle_gamma   90.00
#
_symmetry.space_group_name_H-M   'P 1'
#
loop_
_entity.id
_entity.type
_entity.pdbx_description
1 polymer ?
#
loop_
_entity_poly.entity_id
_entity_poly.type
_entity_poly.pdbx_seq_one_letter_code
_entity_poly.pdbx_strand_id
1 'polypeptide(L)'
;MKQIGNLAVVCARRQDVLLQVGSEKVCVHVGAGPERNTLHAAWDDDDAIQRIVHELNFGRYAAGRNGLHTAQQDCPVGRGKEKIA
;
A
#
# COMPACT_ATOMS: atom_id res chain seq x y z
N MET A 1 9.00 -17.29 0.33
CA MET A 1 8.83 -16.18 1.28
C MET A 1 9.57 -14.91 0.81
N LYS A 2 9.35 -14.47 -0.44
CA LYS A 2 10.00 -13.26 -1.00
C LYS A 2 9.00 -12.13 -1.28
N GLN A 3 7.71 -12.46 -1.45
CA GLN A 3 6.75 -11.49 -1.94
C GLN A 3 6.20 -10.55 -0.87
N ILE A 4 6.31 -10.88 0.43
CA ILE A 4 5.94 -9.95 1.51
C ILE A 4 6.77 -8.65 1.41
N GLY A 5 8.07 -8.76 1.16
CA GLY A 5 8.93 -7.58 1.02
C GLY A 5 8.50 -6.68 -0.15
N ASN A 6 8.14 -7.29 -1.28
CA ASN A 6 7.61 -6.58 -2.45
C ASN A 6 6.26 -5.90 -2.11
N LEU A 7 5.36 -6.64 -1.46
CA LEU A 7 4.08 -6.11 -1.00
C LEU A 7 4.26 -4.92 -0.05
N ALA A 8 5.17 -5.03 0.92
CA ALA A 8 5.48 -3.96 1.85
C ALA A 8 5.99 -2.70 1.14
N VAL A 9 6.85 -2.84 0.12
CA VAL A 9 7.34 -1.69 -0.67
C VAL A 9 6.21 -1.01 -1.46
N VAL A 10 5.28 -1.78 -2.03
CA VAL A 10 4.11 -1.23 -2.74
C VAL A 10 3.19 -0.50 -1.77
N CYS A 11 2.87 -1.10 -0.62
CA CYS A 11 2.03 -0.49 0.41
C CYS A 11 2.68 0.76 1.01
N ALA A 12 3.98 0.76 1.27
CA ALA A 12 4.70 1.90 1.88
C ALA A 12 4.68 3.17 1.01
N ARG A 13 4.46 3.03 -0.31
CA ARG A 13 4.38 4.16 -1.25
C ARG A 13 2.97 4.72 -1.39
N ARG A 14 1.98 4.15 -0.69
CA ARG A 14 0.55 4.41 -0.88
C ARG A 14 -0.12 4.77 0.43
N GLN A 15 -0.64 5.99 0.53
CA GLN A 15 -1.35 6.45 1.72
C GLN A 15 -2.76 5.85 1.83
N ASP A 16 -3.33 5.41 0.71
CA ASP A 16 -4.64 4.76 0.64
C ASP A 16 -4.59 3.27 0.99
N VAL A 17 -3.43 2.73 1.40
CA VAL A 17 -3.24 1.31 1.66
C VAL A 17 -2.64 1.08 3.05
N LEU A 18 -3.23 0.15 3.81
CA LEU A 18 -2.71 -0.35 5.08
C LEU A 18 -2.34 -1.82 4.94
N LEU A 19 -1.08 -2.16 5.24
CA LEU A 19 -0.61 -3.53 5.35
C LEU A 19 -0.59 -3.96 6.82
N GLN A 20 -1.29 -5.06 7.12
CA GLN A 20 -1.22 -5.75 8.41
C GLN A 20 -0.68 -7.17 8.20
N VAL A 21 0.28 -7.57 9.03
CA VAL A 21 0.85 -8.92 9.02
C VAL A 21 0.69 -9.50 10.41
N GLY A 22 0.11 -10.69 10.51
CA GLY A 22 -0.15 -11.37 11.77
C GLY A 22 -1.04 -12.59 11.58
N SER A 23 -1.10 -13.46 12.58
CA SER A 23 -1.93 -14.67 12.54
C SER A 23 -1.74 -15.50 11.26
N GLU A 24 -0.48 -15.67 10.84
CA GLU A 24 -0.09 -16.41 9.63
C GLU A 24 -0.68 -15.86 8.32
N LYS A 25 -1.07 -14.58 8.30
CA LYS A 25 -1.70 -13.93 7.16
C LYS A 25 -1.12 -12.55 6.91
N VAL A 26 -1.26 -12.12 5.66
CA VAL A 26 -1.16 -10.71 5.26
C VAL A 26 -2.56 -10.21 4.94
N CYS A 27 -2.89 -9.02 5.42
CA CYS A 27 -4.12 -8.30 5.12
C CYS A 27 -3.74 -6.94 4.53
N VAL A 28 -4.33 -6.61 3.38
CA VAL A 28 -4.14 -5.34 2.70
C VAL A 28 -5.49 -4.64 2.63
N HIS A 29 -5.60 -3.52 3.33
CA HIS A 29 -6.79 -2.69 3.30
C HIS A 29 -6.57 -1.54 2.33
N VAL A 30 -7.48 -1.35 1.38
CA VAL A 30 -7.40 -0.30 0.34
C VAL A 30 -8.57 0.66 0.51
N GLY A 31 -8.30 1.96 0.55
CA GLY A 31 -9.27 3.02 0.78
C GLY A 31 -9.55 3.27 2.27
N ALA A 32 -10.57 4.10 2.54
CA ALA A 32 -10.94 4.53 3.88
C ALA A 32 -12.46 4.46 4.08
N GLY A 33 -12.90 4.44 5.35
CA GLY A 33 -14.31 4.46 5.70
C GLY A 33 -15.07 3.18 5.25
N PRO A 34 -16.38 3.26 5.00
CA PRO A 34 -17.21 2.10 4.64
C PRO A 34 -16.83 1.47 3.28
N GLU A 35 -16.18 2.23 2.40
CA GLU A 35 -15.72 1.76 1.09
C GLU A 35 -14.38 1.00 1.15
N ARG A 36 -13.80 0.85 2.34
CA ARG A 36 -12.51 0.17 2.53
C ARG A 36 -12.63 -1.31 2.15
N ASN A 37 -11.87 -1.71 1.14
CA ASN A 37 -11.80 -3.11 0.71
C ASN A 37 -10.62 -3.83 1.37
N THR A 38 -10.70 -5.16 1.53
CA THR A 38 -9.65 -5.96 2.16
C THR A 38 -9.28 -7.15 1.29
N LEU A 39 -8.01 -7.24 0.93
CA LEU A 39 -7.39 -8.41 0.32
C LEU A 39 -6.62 -9.16 1.40
N HIS A 40 -6.58 -10.49 1.33
CA HIS A 40 -5.79 -11.29 2.27
C HIS A 40 -5.20 -12.53 1.60
N ALA A 41 -4.09 -13.00 2.16
CA ALA A 41 -3.43 -14.24 1.78
C ALA A 41 -2.74 -14.84 3.00
N ALA A 42 -2.44 -16.14 2.95
CA ALA A 42 -1.49 -16.73 3.90
C ALA A 42 -0.12 -16.04 3.72
N TRP A 43 0.61 -15.83 4.82
CA TRP A 43 1.88 -15.10 4.78
C TRP A 43 2.99 -15.83 3.98
N ASP A 44 2.88 -17.14 3.86
CA ASP A 44 3.81 -18.02 3.15
C ASP A 44 3.40 -18.37 1.71
N ASP A 45 2.19 -17.97 1.28
CA ASP A 45 1.69 -18.14 -0.09
C ASP A 45 2.18 -16.99 -1.00
N ASP A 46 3.40 -17.16 -1.55
CA ASP A 46 4.02 -16.17 -2.44
C ASP A 46 3.16 -15.89 -3.69
N ASP A 47 2.42 -16.86 -4.22
CA ASP A 47 1.60 -16.70 -5.43
C ASP A 47 0.36 -15.85 -5.16
N ALA A 48 -0.31 -16.08 -4.03
CA ALA A 48 -1.40 -15.22 -3.58
C ALA A 48 -0.92 -13.79 -3.30
N ILE A 49 0.25 -13.64 -2.65
CA ILE A 49 0.83 -12.31 -2.39
C ILE A 49 1.21 -11.61 -3.70
N GLN A 50 1.78 -12.32 -4.67
CA GLN A 50 2.09 -11.76 -5.98
C GLN A 50 0.85 -11.28 -6.73
N ARG A 51 -0.28 -12.01 -6.62
CA ARG A 51 -1.57 -11.57 -7.18
C ARG A 51 -2.04 -10.27 -6.52
N ILE A 52 -1.92 -10.15 -5.19
CA ILE A 52 -2.26 -8.91 -4.48
C ILE A 52 -1.38 -7.75 -4.96
N VAL A 53 -0.07 -7.96 -5.10
CA VAL A 53 0.85 -6.94 -5.65
C VAL A 53 0.43 -6.52 -7.06
N HIS A 54 0.05 -7.47 -7.92
CA HIS A 54 -0.41 -7.18 -9.26
C HIS A 54 -1.71 -6.34 -9.26
N GLU A 55 -2.66 -6.68 -8.40
CA GLU A 55 -3.92 -5.93 -8.25
C GLU A 55 -3.69 -4.48 -7.79
N LEU A 56 -2.72 -4.26 -6.89
CA LEU A 56 -2.34 -2.93 -6.42
C LEU A 56 -1.61 -2.10 -7.47
N ASN A 57 -0.84 -2.73 -8.37
CA ASN A 57 -0.04 -2.01 -9.36
C ASN A 57 -0.76 -1.82 -10.70
N PHE A 58 -1.49 -2.84 -11.16
CA PHE A 58 -2.03 -2.90 -12.53
C PHE A 58 -3.53 -3.26 -12.58
N GLY A 59 -4.05 -3.87 -11.52
CA GLY A 59 -5.44 -4.34 -11.45
C GLY A 59 -6.42 -3.31 -10.91
N ARG A 60 -7.43 -3.79 -10.18
CA ARG A 60 -8.57 -2.99 -9.71
C ARG A 60 -8.18 -1.86 -8.78
N TYR A 61 -7.05 -1.99 -8.07
CA TYR A 61 -6.61 -1.05 -7.05
C TYR A 61 -5.39 -0.22 -7.50
N ALA A 62 -5.09 -0.19 -8.80
CA ALA A 62 -4.02 0.63 -9.35
C ALA A 62 -4.21 2.13 -9.02
N ALA A 63 -3.16 2.75 -8.48
CA ALA A 63 -3.15 4.17 -8.19
C ALA A 63 -3.41 4.99 -9.46
N GLY A 64 -4.33 5.96 -9.39
CA GLY A 64 -4.71 6.81 -10.53
C GLY A 64 -5.88 6.31 -11.38
N ARG A 65 -6.38 5.08 -11.17
CA ARG A 65 -7.63 4.59 -11.81
C ARG A 65 -8.87 4.75 -10.93
N ASN A 66 -8.71 4.63 -9.62
CA ASN A 66 -9.77 4.93 -8.67
C ASN A 66 -9.53 6.34 -8.15
N GLY A 67 -10.46 7.26 -8.38
CA GLY A 67 -10.43 8.66 -7.90
C GLY A 67 -10.42 8.83 -6.37
N LEU A 68 -9.85 7.88 -5.64
CA LEU A 68 -9.44 7.98 -4.24
C LEU A 68 -8.24 8.94 -4.15
N HIS A 69 -8.44 10.19 -4.55
CA HIS A 69 -7.69 11.31 -4.01
C HIS A 69 -8.03 11.36 -2.52
N THR A 70 -7.24 10.66 -1.69
CA THR A 70 -7.19 11.01 -0.29
C THR A 70 -6.40 12.31 -0.20
N ALA A 71 -7.09 13.34 0.27
CA ALA A 71 -6.55 14.65 0.55
C ALA A 71 -5.44 14.55 1.60
N GLN A 72 -4.21 14.25 1.19
CA GLN A 72 -2.99 14.52 1.96
C GLN A 72 -1.72 14.40 1.07
N GLN A 73 -1.70 15.14 -0.04
CA GLN A 73 -0.42 15.52 -0.67
C GLN A 73 0.04 16.87 -0.13
N ASP A 74 0.32 16.93 1.17
CA ASP A 74 1.12 18.01 1.78
C ASP A 74 1.77 17.48 3.05
N CYS A 75 2.55 16.40 2.92
CA CYS A 75 3.67 16.22 3.83
C CYS A 75 4.85 16.96 3.19
N PRO A 76 5.29 18.13 3.70
CA PRO A 76 6.48 18.76 3.18
C PRO A 76 7.66 17.81 3.46
N VAL A 77 8.20 17.17 2.42
CA VAL A 77 9.57 16.66 2.47
C VAL A 77 10.43 17.87 2.83
N GLY A 78 11.02 17.81 4.02
CA GLY A 78 11.83 18.87 4.61
C GLY A 78 12.82 19.42 3.59
N ARG A 79 12.52 20.60 3.05
CA ARG A 79 13.45 21.35 2.23
C ARG A 79 14.48 21.93 3.20
N GLY A 80 15.58 21.21 3.42
CA GLY A 80 16.75 21.72 4.13
C GLY A 80 17.18 23.05 3.52
N LYS A 81 16.82 24.14 4.20
CA LYS A 81 17.31 25.49 3.94
C LYS A 81 18.25 25.83 5.09
N GLU A 82 19.46 25.28 5.04
CA GLU A 82 20.53 25.83 5.86
C GLU A 82 21.19 26.95 5.05
N LYS A 83 20.68 28.17 5.24
CA LYS A 83 21.33 29.41 4.81
C LYS A 83 21.88 30.03 6.09
N ILE A 84 23.14 29.73 6.40
CA ILE A 84 23.90 30.48 7.40
C ILE A 84 24.62 31.60 6.67
N ALA A 85 24.44 32.81 7.21
CA ALA A 85 25.03 34.06 6.78
C ALA A 85 26.53 34.10 7.09
#